data_AF-A0A967LFM4-F1
#
_entry.id   AF-A0A967LFM4-F1
#
_cell.length_a   1.000
_cell.length_b   1.000
_cell.length_c   1.000
_cell.angle_alpha   90.00
_cell.angle_beta   90.00
_cell.angle_gamma   90.00
#
_symmetry.space_group_name_H-M   'P 1'
#
loop_
_entity.id
_entity.type
_entity.pdbx_description
1 polymer ?
#
loop_
_entity_poly.entity_id
_entity_poly.type
_entity_poly.pdbx_seq_one_letter_code
_entity_poly.pdbx_strand_id
1 'polypeptide(L)'
;AKVIVFTGSGRAFCAGDDRNEHVHPESEAEAYDLVKAIQRATDAIVFGEKLVVGAINGWAVGGGFEWAINCDFPIWSQSAKAFFPEV
;
A
#
# COMPACT_ATOMS: atom_id res chain seq x y z
N ALA A 1 17.88 -8.88 15.78
CA ALA A 1 16.79 -7.93 15.47
C ALA A 1 15.67 -8.66 14.73
N LYS A 2 14.41 -8.20 14.83
CA LYS A 2 13.27 -8.75 14.06
C LYS A 2 12.74 -7.67 13.11
N VAL A 3 12.28 -8.08 11.94
CA VAL A 3 11.71 -7.22 10.89
C VAL A 3 10.34 -7.73 10.47
N ILE A 4 9.56 -6.86 9.83
CA ILE A 4 8.30 -7.21 9.15
C ILE A 4 8.64 -7.43 7.67
N VAL A 5 8.16 -8.53 7.08
CA VAL A 5 8.22 -8.76 5.64
C VAL A 5 6.82 -8.55 5.08
N PHE A 6 6.68 -7.57 4.20
CA PHE A 6 5.41 -7.22 3.58
C PHE A 6 5.41 -7.70 2.12
N THR A 7 4.47 -8.55 1.73
CA THR A 7 4.39 -9.10 0.37
C THR A 7 2.95 -9.43 0.00
N GLY A 8 2.67 -9.60 -1.30
CA GLY A 8 1.37 -10.03 -1.81
C GLY A 8 1.33 -11.53 -2.13
N SER A 9 0.13 -12.11 -2.09
CA SER A 9 -0.10 -13.47 -2.60
C SER A 9 -0.40 -13.45 -4.10
N GLY A 10 0.19 -14.39 -4.85
CA GLY A 10 -0.09 -14.56 -6.27
C GLY A 10 0.70 -13.59 -7.16
N ARG A 11 0.04 -12.98 -8.15
CA ARG A 11 0.70 -12.21 -9.23
C ARG A 11 0.87 -10.71 -8.93
N ALA A 12 0.25 -10.21 -7.85
CA ALA A 12 0.31 -8.81 -7.46
C ALA A 12 0.88 -8.71 -6.05
N PHE A 13 1.51 -7.57 -5.77
CA PHE A 13 1.80 -7.13 -4.42
C PHE A 13 0.51 -6.57 -3.80
N CYS A 14 -0.03 -5.51 -4.39
CA CYS A 14 -1.30 -4.90 -4.00
C CYS A 14 -1.84 -4.08 -5.17
N ALA A 15 -3.10 -4.29 -5.56
CA ALA A 15 -3.73 -3.60 -6.69
C ALA A 15 -4.33 -2.22 -6.33
N GLY A 16 -4.21 -1.81 -5.06
CA GLY A 16 -4.88 -0.62 -4.54
C GLY A 16 -6.26 -0.93 -3.99
N ASP A 17 -7.13 0.07 -3.98
CA ASP A 17 -8.47 -0.03 -3.44
C ASP A 17 -9.36 -1.00 -4.25
N ASP A 18 -10.30 -1.66 -3.56
CA ASP A 18 -11.22 -2.58 -4.22
C ASP A 18 -12.28 -1.79 -4.99
N ARG A 19 -12.24 -1.85 -6.32
CA ARG A 19 -13.15 -1.07 -7.16
C ARG A 19 -14.63 -1.51 -7.10
N ASN A 20 -14.92 -2.70 -6.60
CA ASN A 20 -16.29 -3.19 -6.45
C ASN A 20 -16.87 -2.83 -5.08
N GLU A 21 -16.02 -2.70 -4.07
CA GLU A 21 -16.41 -2.37 -2.70
C GLU A 21 -16.13 -0.90 -2.33
N HIS A 22 -15.45 -0.15 -3.20
CA HIS A 22 -15.15 1.25 -2.97
C HIS A 22 -16.44 2.08 -2.93
N VAL A 23 -16.74 2.58 -1.73
CA VAL A 23 -17.80 3.56 -1.52
C VAL A 23 -17.16 4.94 -1.60
N HIS A 24 -17.54 5.70 -2.62
CA HIS A 24 -17.12 7.09 -2.70
C HIS A 24 -17.75 7.88 -1.54
N PRO A 25 -16.95 8.61 -0.75
CA PRO A 25 -17.48 9.44 0.31
C PRO A 25 -18.40 10.52 -0.27
N GLU A 26 -19.56 10.72 0.36
CA GLU A 26 -20.55 11.71 -0.07
C GLU A 26 -20.37 13.05 0.65
N SER A 27 -19.52 13.09 1.68
CA SER A 27 -19.17 14.29 2.44
C SER A 27 -17.67 14.41 2.69
N GLU A 28 -17.22 15.63 2.99
CA GLU A 28 -15.82 15.88 3.39
C GLU A 28 -15.44 15.11 4.66
N ALA A 29 -16.37 14.99 5.62
CA ALA A 29 -16.13 14.23 6.85
C ALA A 29 -15.89 12.74 6.57
N GLU A 30 -16.70 12.13 5.70
CA GLU A 30 -16.52 10.75 5.28
C GLU A 30 -15.21 10.55 4.49
N ALA A 31 -14.87 11.49 3.60
CA ALA A 31 -13.62 11.45 2.86
C ALA A 31 -12.41 11.55 3.79
N TYR A 32 -12.49 12.43 4.78
CA TYR A 32 -11.46 12.57 5.81
C TYR A 32 -11.29 11.28 6.61
N ASP A 33 -12.38 10.63 7.04
CA ASP A 33 -12.32 9.39 7.80
C ASP A 33 -11.76 8.22 6.98
N LEU A 34 -12.12 8.13 5.69
CA LEU A 34 -11.55 7.15 4.75
C LEU A 34 -10.05 7.35 4.59
N VAL A 35 -9.61 8.57 4.27
CA VAL A 35 -8.19 8.90 4.12
C VAL A 35 -7.44 8.63 5.42
N LYS A 36 -8.01 9.01 6.57
CA LYS A 36 -7.42 8.75 7.88
C LYS A 36 -7.28 7.25 8.16
N ALA A 37 -8.20 6.42 7.68
CA ALA A 37 -8.08 4.97 7.81
C ALA A 37 -6.90 4.42 7.00
N ILE A 38 -6.72 4.87 5.76
CA ILE A 38 -5.59 4.50 4.90
C ILE A 38 -4.27 4.98 5.51
N GLN A 39 -4.23 6.23 5.98
CA GLN A 39 -3.04 6.83 6.60
C GLN A 39 -2.59 6.10 7.87
N ARG A 40 -3.49 5.52 8.67
CA ARG A 40 -3.07 4.70 9.83
C ARG A 40 -2.20 3.51 9.44
N ALA A 41 -2.49 2.86 8.31
CA ALA A 41 -1.65 1.78 7.80
C ALA A 41 -0.30 2.32 7.28
N THR A 42 -0.34 3.43 6.54
CA THR A 42 0.86 4.10 6.03
C THR A 42 1.78 4.55 7.16
N ASP A 43 1.26 5.20 8.20
CA ASP A 43 2.02 5.63 9.37
C ASP A 43 2.66 4.45 10.11
N ALA A 44 1.95 3.31 10.21
CA ALA A 44 2.51 2.11 10.82
C ALA A 44 3.67 1.51 10.01
N ILE A 45 3.65 1.66 8.68
CA ILE A 45 4.73 1.23 7.80
C ILE A 45 5.93 2.18 7.92
N VAL A 46 5.70 3.49 7.92
CA VAL A 46 6.75 4.51 7.85
C VAL A 46 7.38 4.81 9.21
N PHE A 47 6.56 4.92 10.27
CA PHE A 47 6.99 5.39 11.59
C PHE A 47 6.94 4.29 12.66
N GLY A 48 6.66 3.05 12.27
CA GLY A 48 6.62 1.91 13.17
C GLY A 48 7.98 1.58 13.80
N GLU A 49 7.98 0.92 14.96
CA GLU A 49 9.21 0.52 15.67
C GLU A 49 10.00 -0.61 14.99
N LYS A 50 9.42 -1.27 13.98
CA LYS A 50 10.02 -2.41 13.27
C LYS A 50 10.22 -2.03 11.81
N LEU A 51 11.42 -2.33 11.31
CA LEU A 51 11.72 -2.16 9.89
C LEU A 51 10.78 -3.03 9.04
N VAL A 52 10.22 -2.45 8.00
CA VAL A 52 9.36 -3.08 7.01
C VAL A 52 10.17 -3.29 5.72
N VAL A 53 10.41 -4.56 5.40
CA VAL A 53 11.00 -4.97 4.13
C VAL A 53 9.86 -5.33 3.17
N GLY A 54 9.71 -4.54 2.11
CA GLY A 54 8.74 -4.80 1.04
C GLY A 54 9.31 -5.84 0.08
N ALA A 55 8.75 -7.04 0.04
CA ALA A 55 9.05 -8.04 -1.00
C ALA A 55 8.01 -7.89 -2.11
N ILE A 56 8.26 -6.98 -3.05
CA ILE A 56 7.29 -6.58 -4.08
C ILE A 56 7.32 -7.60 -5.22
N ASN A 57 6.44 -8.60 -5.12
CA ASN A 57 6.41 -9.79 -5.96
C ASN A 57 5.79 -9.57 -7.35
N GLY A 58 5.05 -8.47 -7.54
CA GLY A 58 4.31 -8.23 -8.79
C GLY A 58 3.73 -6.82 -8.86
N TRP A 59 2.52 -6.70 -9.42
CA TRP A 59 1.85 -5.41 -9.57
C TRP A 59 1.64 -4.69 -8.22
N ALA A 60 2.09 -3.45 -8.13
CA ALA A 60 1.82 -2.52 -7.03
C ALA A 60 1.17 -1.27 -7.63
N VAL A 61 -0.10 -1.03 -7.34
CA VAL A 61 -0.90 -0.02 -8.05
C VAL A 61 -1.61 0.87 -7.04
N GLY A 62 -1.63 2.17 -7.29
CA GLY A 62 -2.39 3.12 -6.49
C GLY A 62 -1.96 3.15 -5.02
N GLY A 63 -2.90 3.08 -4.08
CA GLY A 63 -2.61 2.90 -2.65
C GLY A 63 -1.69 1.70 -2.34
N GLY A 64 -1.75 0.63 -3.15
CA GLY A 64 -0.80 -0.48 -3.05
C GLY A 64 0.63 -0.12 -3.45
N PHE A 65 0.79 0.83 -4.38
CA PHE A 65 2.09 1.40 -4.72
C PHE A 65 2.58 2.37 -3.65
N GLU A 66 1.70 3.17 -3.05
CA GLU A 66 2.04 4.04 -1.91
C GLU A 66 2.65 3.24 -0.76
N TRP A 67 2.04 2.11 -0.39
CA TRP A 67 2.62 1.23 0.65
C TRP A 67 3.92 0.56 0.22
N ALA A 68 4.06 0.19 -1.06
CA ALA A 68 5.29 -0.41 -1.57
C ALA A 68 6.48 0.55 -1.45
N ILE A 69 6.31 1.83 -1.82
CA ILE A 69 7.41 2.82 -1.78
C ILE A 69 7.74 3.32 -0.38
N ASN A 70 6.80 3.18 0.56
CA ASN A 70 6.96 3.63 1.95
C ASN A 70 7.62 2.58 2.87
N CYS A 71 7.83 1.35 2.40
CA CYS A 71 8.64 0.36 3.14
C CYS A 71 10.08 0.87 3.31
N ASP A 72 10.74 0.59 4.45
CA ASP A 72 12.15 0.95 4.67
C ASP A 72 13.08 0.38 3.58
N PHE A 73 12.81 -0.86 3.16
CA PHE A 73 13.55 -1.54 2.11
C PHE A 73 12.60 -2.18 1.09
N PRO A 74 12.27 -1.46 0.00
CA PRO A 74 11.42 -2.01 -1.05
C PRO A 74 12.27 -2.78 -2.06
N ILE A 75 12.17 -4.10 -2.02
CA ILE A 75 12.87 -5.02 -2.92
C ILE A 75 11.90 -5.48 -4.01
N TRP A 76 12.17 -5.06 -5.24
CA TRP A 76 11.33 -5.32 -6.40
C TRP A 76 11.76 -6.57 -7.14
N SER A 77 10.80 -7.42 -7.50
CA SER A 77 11.07 -8.48 -8.48
C SER A 77 11.33 -7.86 -9.86
N GLN A 78 12.08 -8.55 -10.71
CA GLN A 78 12.38 -8.07 -12.07
C GLN A 78 11.12 -7.88 -12.93
N SER A 79 10.03 -8.58 -12.60
CA SER A 79 8.75 -8.52 -13.31
C SER A 79 7.73 -7.59 -12.66
N ALA A 80 8.04 -7.02 -11.49
CA ALA A 80 7.15 -6.10 -10.80
C ALA A 80 6.95 -4.83 -11.62
N LYS A 81 5.74 -4.29 -11.52
CA LYS A 81 5.29 -3.09 -12.25
C LYS A 81 4.47 -2.24 -11.31
N ALA A 82 4.59 -0.92 -11.45
CA ALA A 82 3.86 0.01 -10.63
C ALA A 82 3.50 1.30 -11.35
N PHE A 83 2.39 1.89 -10.91
CA PHE A 83 1.89 3.19 -11.38
C PHE A 83 0.79 3.70 -10.45
N PHE A 84 0.53 5.01 -10.50
CA PHE A 84 -0.61 5.67 -9.86
C PHE A 84 -1.72 5.89 -10.90
N PRO A 85 -2.81 5.11 -10.89
CA PRO A 85 -3.95 5.28 -11.79
C PRO A 85 -4.92 6.40 -11.41
N GLU A 86 -4.80 7.01 -10.22
CA GLU A 86 -5.81 7.90 -9.62
C GLU A 86 -5.86 9.33 -10.23
N VAL A 87 -5.66 9.46 -11.54
CA VAL A 87 -5.84 10.71 -12.31
C VAL A 87 -7.20 10.80 -12.99
#